data_AF-A0A949ZZV7-F1
#
_entry.id   AF-A0A949ZZV7-F1
#
_cell.length_a   1.000
_cell.length_b   1.000
_cell.length_c   1.000
_cell.angle_alpha   90.00
_cell.angle_beta   90.00
_cell.angle_gamma   90.00
#
_symmetry.space_group_name_H-M   'P 1'
#
loop_
_entity.id
_entity.type
_entity.pdbx_description
1 polymer ?
#
loop_
_entity_poly.entity_id
_entity_poly.type
_entity_poly.pdbx_seq_one_letter_code
_entity_poly.pdbx_strand_id
1 'polypeptide(L)'
;GGFGGSPGSGSSTLYAGWAALGLAAAGDNPQDVVRNGHSLIGYVESGAGSSDPGDVERNILVAAAAGLPATSFGGRDLVAELRADFRPNGSVNNQTNWTSFAVLALRAAGVAPPRAAVSWLVRQQDGDGGFNFATRGGLSDVDDTGGVLEALAGIGGSAASHARARAVAYIRGQQDRDGGFPSMPGAGSNAQSTAFGVQGLFAAGVDAGSLHRRGAPSPLDYLRSLIAADGHVRYSRSTDQTPVWVTAEALMALDGKALPIGPVARQVASALATAPAHPAAARPKPAASSRPLRHQSRPAVRQTRRVRLTPMAPEATADVDRLAADAGVLTAVSLAFVATN
;
A
#
# COMPACT_ATOMS: atom_id res chain seq x y z
N GLY A 1 11.83 0.05 -12.69
CA GLY A 1 10.43 0.28 -12.29
C GLY A 1 10.28 0.33 -10.78
N GLY A 2 10.78 -0.65 -10.03
CA GLY A 2 10.50 -0.77 -8.59
C GLY A 2 11.29 0.16 -7.65
N PHE A 3 10.89 0.10 -6.38
CA PHE A 3 11.50 0.78 -5.24
C PHE A 3 12.05 -0.24 -4.24
N GLY A 4 13.15 0.11 -3.58
CA GLY A 4 13.71 -0.62 -2.42
C GLY A 4 13.41 0.10 -1.12
N GLY A 5 13.90 -0.42 0.02
CA GLY A 5 13.65 0.18 1.34
C GLY A 5 14.38 1.50 1.57
N SER A 6 15.57 1.65 0.95
CA SER A 6 16.45 2.82 1.08
C SER A 6 17.12 3.15 -0.25
N PRO A 7 17.72 4.36 -0.39
CA PRO A 7 18.54 4.70 -1.56
C PRO A 7 19.65 3.67 -1.80
N GLY A 8 19.75 3.17 -3.04
CA GLY A 8 20.75 2.16 -3.43
C GLY A 8 20.38 0.71 -3.13
N SER A 9 19.31 0.45 -2.35
CA SER A 9 18.83 -0.91 -2.07
C SER A 9 18.16 -1.55 -3.29
N GLY A 10 18.17 -2.88 -3.33
CA GLY A 10 17.41 -3.66 -4.31
C GLY A 10 15.91 -3.41 -4.19
N SER A 11 15.19 -3.44 -5.31
CA SER A 11 13.74 -3.27 -5.32
C SER A 11 13.03 -4.49 -4.73
N SER A 12 11.88 -4.26 -4.07
CA SER A 12 10.93 -5.30 -3.68
C SER A 12 9.50 -4.89 -3.98
N THR A 13 8.60 -5.86 -4.09
CA THR A 13 7.16 -5.60 -4.27
C THR A 13 6.54 -4.92 -3.05
N LEU A 14 7.06 -5.17 -1.85
CA LEU A 14 6.64 -4.51 -0.61
C LEU A 14 6.81 -3.00 -0.71
N TYR A 15 8.05 -2.55 -0.92
CA TYR A 15 8.36 -1.12 -1.00
C TYR A 15 7.75 -0.48 -2.25
N ALA A 16 7.76 -1.18 -3.38
CA ALA A 16 7.15 -0.68 -4.62
C ALA A 16 5.63 -0.51 -4.50
N GLY A 17 4.93 -1.41 -3.81
CA GLY A 17 3.49 -1.34 -3.61
C GLY A 17 3.10 -0.16 -2.73
N TRP A 18 3.77 0.02 -1.59
CA TRP A 18 3.53 1.19 -0.74
C TRP A 18 3.88 2.50 -1.45
N ALA A 19 5.03 2.56 -2.13
CA ALA A 19 5.40 3.72 -2.94
C ALA A 19 4.33 4.06 -4.00
N ALA A 20 3.75 3.05 -4.65
CA ALA A 20 2.66 3.27 -5.60
C ALA A 20 1.41 3.88 -4.94
N LEU A 21 1.04 3.44 -3.74
CA LEU A 21 -0.10 4.01 -3.01
C LEU A 21 0.16 5.45 -2.55
N GLY A 22 1.36 5.72 -2.02
CA GLY A 22 1.76 7.08 -1.64
C GLY A 22 1.76 8.05 -2.82
N LEU A 23 2.38 7.65 -3.94
CA LEU A 23 2.38 8.45 -5.18
C LEU A 23 0.96 8.67 -5.72
N ALA A 24 0.12 7.64 -5.69
CA ALA A 24 -1.27 7.76 -6.09
C ALA A 24 -2.06 8.72 -5.19
N ALA A 25 -1.81 8.72 -3.88
CA ALA A 25 -2.43 9.66 -2.95
C ALA A 25 -2.05 11.12 -3.25
N ALA A 26 -0.80 11.35 -3.68
CA ALA A 26 -0.30 12.64 -4.17
C ALA A 26 -0.80 13.01 -5.59
N GLY A 27 -1.56 12.13 -6.25
CA GLY A 27 -2.13 12.38 -7.58
C GLY A 27 -1.23 11.93 -8.74
N ASP A 28 -0.13 11.24 -8.48
CA ASP A 28 0.73 10.64 -9.50
C ASP A 28 0.28 9.21 -9.79
N ASN A 29 -0.22 8.97 -11.01
CA ASN A 29 -0.63 7.62 -11.40
C ASN A 29 0.61 6.68 -11.44
N PRO A 30 0.61 5.53 -10.73
CA PRO A 30 1.73 4.58 -10.70
C PRO A 30 2.14 4.00 -12.07
N GLN A 31 1.26 4.04 -13.07
CA GLN A 31 1.58 3.66 -14.45
C GLN A 31 2.53 4.65 -15.14
N ASP A 32 2.51 5.93 -14.73
CA ASP A 32 3.31 7.01 -15.34
C ASP A 32 4.67 7.19 -14.64
N VAL A 33 4.87 6.53 -13.50
CA VAL A 33 6.15 6.50 -12.78
C VAL A 33 7.09 5.54 -13.48
N VAL A 34 7.91 6.04 -14.41
CA VAL A 34 8.77 5.25 -15.30
C VAL A 34 10.25 5.57 -15.11
N ARG A 35 11.09 4.53 -15.05
CA ARG A 35 12.56 4.66 -15.09
C ARG A 35 13.14 3.68 -16.12
N ASN A 36 13.92 4.19 -17.07
CA ASN A 36 14.57 3.42 -18.14
C ASN A 36 13.58 2.50 -18.89
N GLY A 37 12.40 3.02 -19.24
CA GLY A 37 11.36 2.26 -19.95
C GLY A 37 10.55 1.27 -19.10
N HIS A 38 10.82 1.17 -17.79
CA HIS A 38 10.10 0.26 -16.89
C HIS A 38 9.25 1.07 -15.91
N SER A 39 7.93 0.89 -15.94
CA SER A 39 6.99 1.53 -15.01
C SER A 39 7.05 0.89 -13.61
N LEU A 40 6.59 1.64 -12.61
CA LEU A 40 6.37 1.14 -11.25
C LEU A 40 5.32 0.03 -11.27
N ILE A 41 4.18 0.28 -11.93
CA ILE A 41 3.12 -0.73 -12.02
C ILE A 41 3.60 -2.02 -12.69
N GLY A 42 4.40 -1.94 -13.76
CA GLY A 42 4.89 -3.12 -14.46
C GLY A 42 5.86 -3.93 -13.60
N TYR A 43 6.60 -3.27 -12.70
CA TYR A 43 7.40 -3.97 -11.69
C TYR A 43 6.51 -4.70 -10.67
N VAL A 44 5.49 -4.03 -10.13
CA VAL A 44 4.55 -4.63 -9.17
C VAL A 44 3.81 -5.82 -9.80
N GLU A 45 3.32 -5.68 -11.04
CA GLU A 45 2.69 -6.78 -11.80
C GLU A 45 3.63 -7.97 -11.99
N SER A 46 4.89 -7.73 -12.37
CA SER A 46 5.87 -8.80 -12.57
C SER A 46 6.23 -9.56 -11.28
N GLY A 47 6.09 -8.90 -10.13
CA GLY A 47 6.37 -9.47 -8.81
C GLY A 47 5.13 -9.99 -8.08
N ALA A 48 3.92 -9.84 -8.64
CA ALA A 48 2.66 -10.27 -8.05
C ALA A 48 2.45 -11.81 -8.10
N GLY A 49 3.53 -12.59 -8.02
CA GLY A 49 3.49 -14.06 -8.03
C GLY A 49 3.27 -14.71 -6.65
N SER A 50 3.31 -13.93 -5.58
CA SER A 50 3.03 -14.40 -4.21
C SER A 50 1.52 -14.55 -3.99
N SER A 51 1.10 -15.63 -3.34
CA SER A 51 -0.28 -15.82 -2.88
C SER A 51 -0.44 -15.53 -1.38
N ASP A 52 0.55 -14.87 -0.77
CA ASP A 52 0.39 -14.37 0.59
C ASP A 52 -0.78 -13.36 0.64
N PRO A 53 -1.73 -13.48 1.59
CA PRO A 53 -2.88 -12.59 1.66
C PRO A 53 -2.50 -11.10 1.69
N GLY A 54 -1.44 -10.73 2.43
CA GLY A 54 -0.99 -9.33 2.51
C GLY A 54 -0.44 -8.81 1.18
N ASP A 55 0.26 -9.64 0.42
CA ASP A 55 0.69 -9.31 -0.95
C ASP A 55 -0.52 -9.17 -1.90
N VAL A 56 -1.48 -10.09 -1.84
CA VAL A 56 -2.70 -10.06 -2.66
C VAL A 56 -3.51 -8.79 -2.38
N GLU A 57 -3.76 -8.50 -1.11
CA GLU A 57 -4.50 -7.32 -0.65
C GLU A 57 -3.84 -6.02 -1.11
N ARG A 58 -2.52 -5.87 -0.89
CA ARG A 58 -1.75 -4.70 -1.34
C ARG A 58 -1.76 -4.55 -2.85
N ASN A 59 -1.61 -5.63 -3.61
CA ASN A 59 -1.64 -5.56 -5.07
C ASN A 59 -3.01 -5.17 -5.62
N ILE A 60 -4.12 -5.59 -4.97
CA ILE A 60 -5.46 -5.11 -5.33
C ILE A 60 -5.60 -3.61 -5.09
N LEU A 61 -5.12 -3.10 -3.94
CA LEU A 61 -5.12 -1.66 -3.63
C LEU A 61 -4.32 -0.86 -4.68
N VAL A 62 -3.13 -1.35 -5.04
CA VAL A 62 -2.27 -0.72 -6.06
C VAL A 62 -2.92 -0.74 -7.43
N ALA A 63 -3.51 -1.86 -7.85
CA ALA A 63 -4.22 -1.97 -9.12
C ALA A 63 -5.38 -0.96 -9.20
N ALA A 64 -6.19 -0.86 -8.14
CA ALA A 64 -7.29 0.09 -8.05
C ALA A 64 -6.82 1.54 -8.14
N ALA A 65 -5.78 1.92 -7.39
CA ALA A 65 -5.19 3.26 -7.42
C ALA A 65 -4.62 3.61 -8.81
N ALA A 66 -4.07 2.62 -9.51
CA ALA A 66 -3.59 2.77 -10.88
C ALA A 66 -4.70 2.79 -11.94
N GLY A 67 -5.96 2.48 -11.58
CA GLY A 67 -7.07 2.34 -12.52
C GLY A 67 -7.00 1.05 -13.37
N LEU A 68 -6.41 -0.01 -12.83
CA LEU A 68 -6.27 -1.32 -13.48
C LEU A 68 -7.20 -2.36 -12.82
N PRO A 69 -7.68 -3.35 -13.59
CA PRO A 69 -8.52 -4.41 -13.05
C PRO A 69 -7.67 -5.41 -12.23
N ALA A 70 -7.99 -5.54 -10.95
CA ALA A 70 -7.38 -6.54 -10.06
C ALA A 70 -7.75 -8.00 -10.42
N THR A 71 -8.74 -8.20 -11.30
CA THR A 71 -9.18 -9.52 -11.80
C THR A 71 -8.27 -10.09 -12.90
N SER A 72 -7.28 -9.33 -13.38
CA SER A 72 -6.31 -9.79 -14.36
C SER A 72 -4.91 -9.19 -14.14
N PHE A 73 -4.59 -8.83 -12.91
CA PHE A 73 -3.35 -8.15 -12.55
C PHE A 73 -2.20 -9.16 -12.47
N GLY A 74 -1.10 -8.92 -13.19
CA GLY A 74 -0.02 -9.92 -13.30
C GLY A 74 -0.47 -11.26 -13.89
N GLY A 75 -1.57 -11.29 -14.66
CA GLY A 75 -2.16 -12.51 -15.21
C GLY A 75 -2.99 -13.33 -14.21
N ARG A 76 -3.33 -12.77 -13.05
CA ARG A 76 -4.07 -13.43 -11.97
C ARG A 76 -5.38 -12.71 -11.66
N ASP A 77 -6.35 -13.47 -11.14
CA ASP A 77 -7.57 -12.93 -10.56
C ASP A 77 -7.39 -12.79 -9.04
N LEU A 78 -6.75 -11.69 -8.62
CA LEU A 78 -6.46 -11.43 -7.21
C LEU A 78 -7.73 -11.30 -6.38
N VAL A 79 -8.83 -10.84 -6.98
CA VAL A 79 -10.13 -10.72 -6.30
C VAL A 79 -10.70 -12.10 -6.01
N ALA A 80 -10.64 -13.04 -6.95
CA ALA A 80 -11.08 -14.41 -6.72
C ALA A 80 -10.23 -15.12 -5.65
N GLU A 81 -8.92 -14.90 -5.66
CA GLU A 81 -8.00 -15.43 -4.67
C GLU A 81 -8.31 -14.91 -3.26
N LEU A 82 -8.42 -13.58 -3.10
CA LEU A 82 -8.78 -12.98 -1.82
C LEU A 82 -10.14 -13.47 -1.31
N ARG A 83 -11.11 -13.68 -2.19
CA ARG A 83 -12.42 -14.26 -1.81
C ARG A 83 -12.31 -15.69 -1.29
N ALA A 84 -11.32 -16.46 -1.76
CA ALA A 84 -11.08 -17.82 -1.30
C ALA A 84 -10.43 -17.87 0.09
N ASP A 85 -9.73 -16.80 0.50
CA ASP A 85 -9.08 -16.71 1.81
C ASP A 85 -10.06 -16.43 2.97
N PHE A 86 -11.27 -15.96 2.65
CA PHE A 86 -12.31 -15.75 3.66
C PHE A 86 -12.80 -17.06 4.24
N ARG A 87 -12.70 -17.17 5.56
CA ARG A 87 -13.23 -18.28 6.36
C ARG A 87 -14.76 -18.16 6.51
N PRO A 88 -15.45 -19.25 6.89
CA PRO A 88 -16.91 -19.21 7.11
C PRO A 88 -17.37 -18.17 8.15
N ASN A 89 -16.50 -17.84 9.12
CA ASN A 89 -16.78 -16.80 10.12
C ASN A 89 -16.54 -15.37 9.61
N GLY A 90 -16.06 -15.22 8.38
CA GLY A 90 -15.76 -13.95 7.71
C GLY A 90 -14.34 -13.42 7.91
N SER A 91 -13.46 -14.09 8.65
CA SER A 91 -12.09 -13.63 8.83
C SER A 91 -11.17 -14.08 7.69
N VAL A 92 -10.10 -13.34 7.47
CA VAL A 92 -8.89 -13.81 6.79
C VAL A 92 -7.88 -14.16 7.89
N ASN A 93 -7.40 -15.39 7.85
CA ASN A 93 -6.55 -16.02 8.86
C ASN A 93 -6.93 -15.84 10.35
N ASN A 94 -8.18 -15.51 10.71
CA ASN A 94 -8.54 -15.14 12.08
C ASN A 94 -7.67 -14.00 12.64
N GLN A 95 -7.23 -13.08 11.77
CA GLN A 95 -6.42 -11.92 12.16
C GLN A 95 -7.14 -10.63 11.77
N THR A 96 -7.13 -9.67 12.69
CA THR A 96 -7.77 -8.36 12.52
C THR A 96 -7.11 -7.60 11.40
N ASN A 97 -5.77 -7.61 11.37
CA ASN A 97 -4.99 -6.96 10.34
C ASN A 97 -5.40 -7.46 8.93
N TRP A 98 -5.22 -8.75 8.63
CA TRP A 98 -5.55 -9.31 7.31
C TRP A 98 -7.04 -9.18 6.97
N THR A 99 -7.94 -9.37 7.95
CA THR A 99 -9.37 -9.19 7.67
C THR A 99 -9.71 -7.73 7.31
N SER A 100 -9.04 -6.75 7.92
CA SER A 100 -9.26 -5.33 7.63
C SER A 100 -8.75 -4.96 6.23
N PHE A 101 -7.55 -5.41 5.85
CA PHE A 101 -6.98 -5.18 4.52
C PHE A 101 -7.73 -5.94 3.43
N ALA A 102 -8.23 -7.15 3.69
CA ALA A 102 -9.13 -7.84 2.79
C ALA A 102 -10.42 -7.06 2.50
N VAL A 103 -11.01 -6.44 3.52
CA VAL A 103 -12.19 -5.57 3.36
C VAL A 103 -11.86 -4.33 2.52
N LEU A 104 -10.70 -3.70 2.77
CA LEU A 104 -10.22 -2.55 1.98
C LEU A 104 -9.97 -2.92 0.52
N ALA A 105 -9.30 -4.04 0.27
CA ALA A 105 -8.98 -4.55 -1.06
C ALA A 105 -10.25 -4.88 -1.87
N LEU A 106 -11.22 -5.59 -1.28
CA LEU A 106 -12.51 -5.84 -1.96
C LEU A 106 -13.22 -4.54 -2.32
N ARG A 107 -13.25 -3.57 -1.40
CA ARG A 107 -13.84 -2.25 -1.66
C ARG A 107 -13.11 -1.51 -2.79
N ALA A 108 -11.78 -1.58 -2.83
CA ALA A 108 -10.97 -0.99 -3.89
C ALA A 108 -11.29 -1.59 -5.27
N ALA A 109 -11.57 -2.89 -5.32
CA ALA A 109 -12.00 -3.60 -6.53
C ALA A 109 -13.49 -3.38 -6.88
N GLY A 110 -14.22 -2.54 -6.14
CA GLY A 110 -15.65 -2.31 -6.35
C GLY A 110 -16.54 -3.50 -5.91
N VAL A 111 -16.01 -4.41 -5.10
CA VAL A 111 -16.71 -5.60 -4.59
C VAL A 111 -17.16 -5.35 -3.16
N ALA A 112 -18.43 -5.63 -2.86
CA ALA A 112 -18.93 -5.54 -1.50
C ALA A 112 -18.27 -6.59 -0.59
N PRO A 113 -17.69 -6.20 0.56
CA PRO A 113 -17.10 -7.16 1.49
C PRO A 113 -18.16 -8.07 2.12
N PRO A 114 -17.83 -9.32 2.51
CA PRO A 114 -18.76 -10.20 3.18
C PRO A 114 -19.31 -9.56 4.47
N ARG A 115 -20.63 -9.61 4.69
CA ARG A 115 -21.24 -9.12 5.94
C ARG A 115 -20.68 -9.81 7.19
N ALA A 116 -20.27 -11.08 7.04
CA ALA A 116 -19.61 -11.84 8.09
C ALA A 116 -18.26 -11.23 8.48
N ALA A 117 -17.47 -10.72 7.51
CA ALA A 117 -16.19 -10.08 7.75
C ALA A 117 -16.33 -8.80 8.57
N VAL A 118 -17.27 -7.93 8.16
CA VAL A 118 -17.63 -6.71 8.90
C VAL A 118 -18.05 -7.05 10.33
N SER A 119 -18.93 -8.05 10.48
CA SER A 119 -19.41 -8.49 11.80
C SER A 119 -18.28 -9.09 12.64
N TRP A 120 -17.33 -9.78 12.00
CA TRP A 120 -16.17 -10.36 12.66
C TRP A 120 -15.22 -9.28 13.16
N LEU A 121 -14.89 -8.28 12.34
CA LEU A 121 -14.08 -7.11 12.72
C LEU A 121 -14.70 -6.37 13.90
N VAL A 122 -15.99 -6.04 13.86
CA VAL A 122 -16.66 -5.37 14.99
C VAL A 122 -16.53 -6.16 16.30
N ARG A 123 -16.54 -7.50 16.24
CA ARG A 123 -16.35 -8.36 17.42
C ARG A 123 -14.90 -8.44 17.90
N GLN A 124 -13.93 -7.99 17.12
CA GLN A 124 -12.52 -7.96 17.51
C GLN A 124 -12.14 -6.70 18.32
N GLN A 125 -13.06 -5.78 18.54
CA GLN A 125 -12.75 -4.57 19.31
C GLN A 125 -12.43 -4.92 20.77
N ASP A 126 -11.31 -4.38 21.26
CA ASP A 126 -10.85 -4.57 22.63
C ASP A 126 -11.65 -3.71 23.64
N GLY A 127 -11.41 -3.94 24.92
CA GLY A 127 -12.14 -3.28 26.02
C GLY A 127 -11.92 -1.76 26.07
N ASP A 128 -10.77 -1.28 25.63
CA ASP A 128 -10.41 0.15 25.56
C ASP A 128 -10.95 0.86 24.31
N GLY A 129 -11.49 0.10 23.35
CA GLY A 129 -12.04 0.61 22.10
C GLY A 129 -11.10 0.53 20.90
N GLY A 130 -9.84 0.16 21.11
CA GLY A 130 -8.89 -0.11 20.05
C GLY A 130 -9.07 -1.50 19.44
N PHE A 131 -8.17 -1.80 18.51
CA PHE A 131 -7.96 -3.11 17.90
C PHE A 131 -6.49 -3.48 18.01
N ASN A 132 -6.20 -4.77 17.92
CA ASN A 132 -4.86 -5.32 17.87
C ASN A 132 -4.68 -6.20 16.64
N PHE A 133 -3.43 -6.44 16.24
CA PHE A 133 -3.06 -7.26 15.08
C PHE A 133 -3.83 -8.59 14.93
N ALA A 134 -3.91 -9.36 16.01
CA ALA A 134 -4.43 -10.72 16.01
C ALA A 134 -5.95 -10.73 16.25
N THR A 135 -6.38 -11.16 17.43
CA THR A 135 -7.79 -11.22 17.84
C THR A 135 -7.98 -10.47 19.14
N ARG A 136 -9.21 -10.06 19.43
CA ARG A 136 -9.54 -9.38 20.70
C ARG A 136 -8.95 -10.06 21.94
N GLY A 137 -8.67 -9.27 22.97
CA GLY A 137 -8.02 -9.68 24.21
C GLY A 137 -6.51 -9.43 24.23
N GLY A 138 -5.98 -8.83 23.16
CA GLY A 138 -4.60 -8.36 23.09
C GLY A 138 -4.44 -6.93 23.59
N LEU A 139 -3.23 -6.39 23.40
CA LEU A 139 -2.97 -4.97 23.56
C LEU A 139 -3.30 -4.26 22.25
N SER A 140 -4.23 -3.30 22.29
CA SER A 140 -4.52 -2.50 21.12
C SER A 140 -3.35 -1.60 20.74
N ASP A 141 -3.24 -1.35 19.45
CA ASP A 141 -2.23 -0.49 18.82
C ASP A 141 -2.90 0.51 17.84
N VAL A 142 -2.17 1.56 17.46
CA VAL A 142 -2.72 2.62 16.60
C VAL A 142 -2.84 2.17 15.15
N ASP A 143 -1.90 1.35 14.68
CA ASP A 143 -1.82 0.89 13.28
C ASP A 143 -3.05 0.06 12.91
N ASP A 144 -3.34 -1.00 13.67
CA ASP A 144 -4.48 -1.88 13.45
C ASP A 144 -5.81 -1.18 13.75
N THR A 145 -5.85 -0.28 14.74
CA THR A 145 -7.05 0.53 14.99
C THR A 145 -7.33 1.46 13.81
N GLY A 146 -6.31 2.08 13.22
CA GLY A 146 -6.40 2.90 12.01
C GLY A 146 -6.91 2.09 10.82
N GLY A 147 -6.27 0.95 10.53
CA GLY A 147 -6.68 0.06 9.44
C GLY A 147 -8.13 -0.43 9.57
N VAL A 148 -8.58 -0.78 10.77
CA VAL A 148 -9.98 -1.16 11.01
C VAL A 148 -10.94 0.02 10.82
N LEU A 149 -10.57 1.25 11.23
CA LEU A 149 -11.37 2.44 10.95
C LEU A 149 -11.56 2.66 9.46
N GLU A 150 -10.50 2.53 8.67
CA GLU A 150 -10.55 2.63 7.21
C GLU A 150 -11.43 1.54 6.61
N ALA A 151 -11.27 0.30 7.05
CA ALA A 151 -12.06 -0.84 6.59
C ALA A 151 -13.57 -0.65 6.88
N LEU A 152 -13.90 -0.13 8.07
CA LEU A 152 -15.28 0.12 8.51
C LEU A 152 -15.86 1.46 8.02
N ALA A 153 -15.09 2.28 7.30
CA ALA A 153 -15.54 3.58 6.82
C ALA A 153 -16.73 3.45 5.86
N GLY A 154 -17.75 4.29 6.06
CA GLY A 154 -18.99 4.27 5.26
C GLY A 154 -19.91 3.05 5.48
N ILE A 155 -19.49 2.06 6.27
CA ILE A 155 -20.34 0.90 6.58
C ILE A 155 -21.43 1.30 7.57
N GLY A 156 -22.68 1.13 7.16
CA GLY A 156 -23.86 1.43 7.99
C GLY A 156 -24.08 0.44 9.15
N GLY A 157 -25.09 0.75 9.97
CA GLY A 157 -25.49 -0.08 11.10
C GLY A 157 -24.92 0.40 12.44
N SER A 158 -25.70 0.19 13.50
CA SER A 158 -25.37 0.68 14.84
C SER A 158 -24.07 0.07 15.36
N ALA A 159 -23.87 -1.24 15.22
CA ALA A 159 -22.68 -1.92 15.74
C ALA A 159 -21.37 -1.38 15.12
N ALA A 160 -21.31 -1.24 13.79
CA ALA A 160 -20.15 -0.65 13.11
C ALA A 160 -19.94 0.81 13.50
N SER A 161 -21.02 1.59 13.64
CA SER A 161 -20.94 2.99 14.05
C SER A 161 -20.40 3.16 15.48
N HIS A 162 -20.84 2.33 16.43
CA HIS A 162 -20.31 2.33 17.79
C HIS A 162 -18.84 1.89 17.82
N ALA A 163 -18.47 0.87 17.04
CA ALA A 163 -17.09 0.42 16.93
C ALA A 163 -16.18 1.56 16.42
N ARG A 164 -16.57 2.24 15.34
CA ARG A 164 -15.81 3.40 14.83
C ARG A 164 -15.68 4.52 15.86
N ALA A 165 -16.76 4.87 16.56
CA ALA A 165 -16.71 5.92 17.57
C ALA A 165 -15.72 5.60 18.71
N ARG A 166 -15.70 4.34 19.17
CA ARG A 166 -14.75 3.87 20.19
C ARG A 166 -13.30 3.85 19.70
N ALA A 167 -13.08 3.42 18.46
CA ALA A 167 -11.75 3.41 17.84
C ALA A 167 -11.20 4.83 17.63
N VAL A 168 -12.04 5.78 17.22
CA VAL A 168 -11.67 7.21 17.17
C VAL A 168 -11.27 7.71 18.56
N ALA A 169 -12.02 7.35 19.61
CA ALA A 169 -11.70 7.73 20.98
C ALA A 169 -10.36 7.12 21.45
N TYR A 170 -10.10 5.86 21.10
CA TYR A 170 -8.82 5.19 21.35
C TYR A 170 -7.66 5.95 20.70
N ILE A 171 -7.69 6.18 19.37
CA ILE A 171 -6.59 6.87 18.65
C ILE A 171 -6.35 8.26 19.23
N ARG A 172 -7.41 9.05 19.47
CA ARG A 172 -7.28 10.36 20.12
C ARG A 172 -6.60 10.27 21.48
N GLY A 173 -6.86 9.21 22.24
CA GLY A 173 -6.24 8.93 23.54
C GLY A 173 -4.75 8.60 23.46
N GLN A 174 -4.27 8.09 22.32
CA GLN A 174 -2.87 7.71 22.11
C GLN A 174 -1.97 8.87 21.66
N GLN A 175 -2.50 10.07 21.41
CA GLN A 175 -1.66 11.18 20.98
C GLN A 175 -0.62 11.56 22.06
N ASP A 176 0.65 11.53 21.67
CA ASP A 176 1.79 11.91 22.50
C ASP A 176 1.97 13.44 22.54
N ARG A 177 2.87 13.91 23.41
CA ARG A 177 3.11 15.35 23.63
C ARG A 177 3.74 16.05 22.42
N ASP A 178 4.43 15.32 21.57
CA ASP A 178 5.02 15.84 20.32
C ASP A 178 4.01 15.87 19.16
N GLY A 179 2.80 15.39 19.39
CA GLY A 179 1.67 15.40 18.45
C GLY A 179 1.48 14.11 17.68
N GLY A 180 2.48 13.22 17.67
CA GLY A 180 2.42 11.95 16.96
C GLY A 180 1.65 10.87 17.68
N PHE A 181 1.62 9.70 17.06
CA PHE A 181 1.10 8.47 17.63
C PHE A 181 2.20 7.40 17.74
N PRO A 182 2.23 6.64 18.85
CA PRO A 182 3.09 5.49 18.98
C PRO A 182 2.46 4.26 18.29
N SER A 183 3.27 3.23 18.01
CA SER A 183 2.71 1.94 17.58
C SER A 183 1.96 1.30 18.76
N MET A 184 2.62 1.17 19.91
CA MET A 184 2.01 0.70 21.15
C MET A 184 2.01 1.79 22.23
N PRO A 185 1.06 1.78 23.18
CA PRO A 185 1.03 2.73 24.27
C PRO A 185 2.38 2.85 25.00
N GLY A 186 2.96 4.05 25.00
CA GLY A 186 4.23 4.35 25.67
C GLY A 186 5.51 4.07 24.86
N ALA A 187 5.41 3.55 23.63
CA ALA A 187 6.58 3.29 22.78
C ALA A 187 7.21 4.56 22.16
N GLY A 188 6.52 5.70 22.26
CA GLY A 188 6.90 6.95 21.62
C GLY A 188 6.47 7.00 20.15
N SER A 189 6.32 8.22 19.65
CA SER A 189 5.74 8.46 18.33
C SER A 189 6.65 8.06 17.18
N ASN A 190 6.04 7.60 16.09
CA ASN A 190 6.71 7.32 14.82
C ASN A 190 5.82 7.71 13.63
N ALA A 191 6.41 7.90 12.46
CA ALA A 191 5.72 8.37 11.27
C ALA A 191 4.68 7.38 10.73
N GLN A 192 4.95 6.07 10.78
CA GLN A 192 4.04 5.05 10.21
C GLN A 192 2.74 4.96 11.02
N SER A 193 2.86 4.76 12.34
CA SER A 193 1.70 4.74 13.24
C SER A 193 0.98 6.09 13.27
N THR A 194 1.72 7.19 13.14
CA THR A 194 1.07 8.50 12.99
C THR A 194 0.26 8.58 11.69
N ALA A 195 0.81 8.09 10.58
CA ALA A 195 0.13 8.07 9.29
C ALA A 195 -1.13 7.21 9.33
N PHE A 196 -1.08 5.95 9.79
CA PHE A 196 -2.28 5.10 9.90
C PHE A 196 -3.32 5.66 10.86
N GLY A 197 -2.89 6.21 11.99
CA GLY A 197 -3.81 6.88 12.91
C GLY A 197 -4.55 8.05 12.25
N VAL A 198 -3.82 8.88 11.49
CA VAL A 198 -4.39 10.00 10.73
C VAL A 198 -5.36 9.52 9.63
N GLN A 199 -4.96 8.52 8.85
CA GLN A 199 -5.79 7.96 7.79
C GLN A 199 -7.10 7.38 8.33
N GLY A 200 -7.04 6.60 9.42
CA GLY A 200 -8.22 6.10 10.12
C GLY A 200 -9.14 7.20 10.64
N LEU A 201 -8.59 8.30 11.17
CA LEU A 201 -9.37 9.47 11.58
C LEU A 201 -10.07 10.13 10.38
N PHE A 202 -9.37 10.35 9.26
CA PHE A 202 -9.98 10.89 8.05
C PHE A 202 -11.09 9.99 7.50
N ALA A 203 -10.87 8.67 7.47
CA ALA A 203 -11.88 7.71 7.04
C ALA A 203 -13.14 7.72 7.93
N ALA A 204 -12.99 8.09 9.21
CA ALA A 204 -14.08 8.30 10.14
C ALA A 204 -14.70 9.72 10.08
N GLY A 205 -14.24 10.59 9.18
CA GLY A 205 -14.71 11.98 9.05
C GLY A 205 -14.20 12.91 10.15
N VAL A 206 -13.09 12.55 10.81
CA VAL A 206 -12.45 13.36 11.84
C VAL A 206 -11.28 14.13 11.23
N ASP A 207 -11.27 15.44 11.43
CA ASP A 207 -10.13 16.29 11.06
C ASP A 207 -8.96 16.07 12.04
N ALA A 208 -7.94 15.33 11.59
CA ALA A 208 -6.72 15.12 12.35
C ALA A 208 -5.89 16.40 12.55
N GLY A 209 -6.02 17.40 11.68
CA GLY A 209 -5.32 18.70 11.83
C GLY A 209 -5.81 19.50 13.04
N SER A 210 -7.04 19.25 13.49
CA SER A 210 -7.62 19.88 14.68
C SER A 210 -7.32 19.14 16.00
N LEU A 211 -6.65 17.99 15.95
CA LEU A 211 -6.41 17.15 17.11
C LEU A 211 -5.19 17.65 17.92
N HIS A 212 -5.47 18.30 19.05
CA HIS A 212 -4.47 18.86 19.95
C HIS A 212 -4.65 18.37 21.40
N ARG A 213 -4.40 17.08 21.66
CA ARG A 213 -4.54 16.51 22.99
C ARG A 213 -3.60 17.20 23.98
N ARG A 214 -4.18 17.84 24.99
CA ARG A 214 -3.44 18.55 26.05
C ARG A 214 -2.46 19.60 25.48
N GLY A 215 -2.82 20.23 24.36
CA GLY A 215 -2.01 21.27 23.72
C GLY A 215 -0.83 20.74 22.88
N ALA A 216 -0.75 19.43 22.62
CA ALA A 216 0.23 18.88 21.68
C ALA A 216 0.03 19.46 20.26
N PRO A 217 1.10 19.51 19.43
CA PRO A 217 0.96 19.73 17.99
C PRO A 217 -0.01 18.73 17.35
N SER A 218 -0.54 19.03 16.17
CA SER A 218 -1.39 18.04 15.49
C SER A 218 -0.56 16.85 15.00
N PRO A 219 -1.17 15.67 14.76
CA PRO A 219 -0.48 14.55 14.13
C PRO A 219 0.09 14.90 12.75
N LEU A 220 -0.55 15.81 12.01
CA LEU A 220 -0.02 16.31 10.74
C LEU A 220 1.22 17.18 10.94
N ASP A 221 1.26 18.00 12.00
CA ASP A 221 2.45 18.78 12.34
C ASP A 221 3.61 17.88 12.76
N TYR A 222 3.32 16.79 13.48
CA TYR A 222 4.32 15.77 13.79
C TYR A 222 4.92 15.18 12.51
N LEU A 223 4.10 14.70 11.57
CA LEU A 223 4.58 14.17 10.27
C LEU A 223 5.41 15.20 9.50
N ARG A 224 4.95 16.44 9.41
CA ARG A 224 5.71 17.52 8.74
C ARG A 224 7.04 17.80 9.41
N SER A 225 7.13 17.68 10.73
CA SER A 225 8.38 17.87 11.48
C SER A 225 9.45 16.81 11.18
N LEU A 226 9.05 15.67 10.59
CA LEU A 226 9.93 14.57 10.21
C LEU A 226 10.40 14.64 8.75
N ILE A 227 9.91 15.62 7.96
CA ILE A 227 10.36 15.83 6.58
C ILE A 227 11.81 16.34 6.61
N ALA A 228 12.72 15.54 6.05
CA ALA A 228 14.12 15.89 5.91
C ALA A 228 14.35 16.87 4.75
N ALA A 229 15.58 17.40 4.65
CA ALA A 229 15.91 18.44 3.66
C ALA A 229 15.79 17.97 2.19
N ASP A 230 15.93 16.68 1.93
CA ASP A 230 15.74 16.03 0.63
C ASP A 230 14.29 15.56 0.39
N GLY A 231 13.39 15.81 1.35
CA GLY A 231 11.95 15.59 1.24
C GLY A 231 11.45 14.22 1.72
N HIS A 232 12.32 13.27 2.07
CA HIS A 232 11.85 12.01 2.68
C HIS A 232 11.32 12.27 4.09
N VAL A 233 10.43 11.40 4.57
CA VAL A 233 9.93 11.42 5.94
C VAL A 233 10.72 10.41 6.77
N ARG A 234 11.37 10.88 7.83
CA ARG A 234 12.07 10.01 8.78
C ARG A 234 11.09 9.15 9.57
N TYR A 235 11.50 7.95 9.98
CA TYR A 235 10.67 7.09 10.83
C TYR A 235 10.34 7.77 12.18
N SER A 236 11.33 8.40 12.80
CA SER A 236 11.16 9.18 14.03
C SER A 236 12.18 10.31 14.08
N ARG A 237 12.19 11.09 15.17
CA ARG A 237 13.22 12.13 15.36
C ARG A 237 14.64 11.56 15.49
N SER A 238 14.78 10.30 15.87
CA SER A 238 16.07 9.66 16.15
C SER A 238 16.44 8.55 15.15
N THR A 239 15.52 8.11 14.29
CA THR A 239 15.74 6.97 13.39
C THR A 239 15.15 7.22 12.01
N ASP A 240 15.78 6.61 11.01
CA ASP A 240 15.47 6.82 9.58
C ASP A 240 15.45 5.50 8.81
N GLN A 241 14.80 4.50 9.41
CA GLN A 241 14.66 3.17 8.80
C GLN A 241 13.63 3.20 7.67
N THR A 242 13.86 2.38 6.65
CA THR A 242 12.95 2.17 5.50
C THR A 242 12.34 3.46 4.93
N PRO A 243 13.14 4.52 4.66
CA PRO A 243 12.64 5.86 4.35
C PRO A 243 11.69 5.90 3.15
N VAL A 244 11.81 4.98 2.20
CA VAL A 244 10.88 4.89 1.06
C VAL A 244 9.48 4.45 1.51
N TRP A 245 9.39 3.46 2.39
CA TRP A 245 8.12 3.00 2.94
C TRP A 245 7.50 4.08 3.81
N VAL A 246 8.27 4.59 4.78
CA VAL A 246 7.82 5.63 5.71
C VAL A 246 7.29 6.85 4.96
N THR A 247 8.02 7.31 3.94
CA THR A 247 7.59 8.44 3.11
C THR A 247 6.28 8.14 2.40
N ALA A 248 6.12 6.93 1.84
CA ALA A 248 4.91 6.58 1.12
C ALA A 248 3.66 6.56 2.00
N GLU A 249 3.75 6.03 3.23
CA GLU A 249 2.64 6.04 4.18
C GLU A 249 2.34 7.45 4.70
N ALA A 250 3.38 8.20 5.05
CA ALA A 250 3.23 9.59 5.49
C ALA A 250 2.62 10.46 4.39
N LEU A 251 2.95 10.23 3.12
CA LEU A 251 2.40 10.97 1.99
C LEU A 251 0.89 10.81 1.88
N MET A 252 0.35 9.60 2.06
CA MET A 252 -1.10 9.38 2.08
C MET A 252 -1.79 10.23 3.18
N ALA A 253 -1.24 10.21 4.39
CA ALA A 253 -1.77 11.00 5.50
C ALA A 253 -1.63 12.51 5.27
N LEU A 254 -0.49 12.98 4.77
CA LEU A 254 -0.22 14.39 4.50
C LEU A 254 -1.12 14.96 3.39
N ASP A 255 -1.48 14.14 2.39
CA ASP A 255 -2.42 14.48 1.31
C ASP A 255 -3.90 14.27 1.68
N GLY A 256 -4.18 13.92 2.94
CA GLY A 256 -5.55 13.77 3.44
C GLY A 256 -6.28 12.57 2.84
N LYS A 257 -5.56 11.51 2.45
CA LYS A 257 -6.12 10.31 1.84
C LYS A 257 -6.09 9.13 2.81
N ALA A 258 -7.17 8.37 2.84
CA ALA A 258 -7.24 7.08 3.51
C ALA A 258 -7.47 5.97 2.48
N LEU A 259 -7.16 4.72 2.82
CA LEU A 259 -7.42 3.59 1.94
C LEU A 259 -8.93 3.27 1.86
N PRO A 260 -9.39 2.75 0.72
CA PRO A 260 -8.63 2.60 -0.53
C PRO A 260 -8.47 3.92 -1.27
N ILE A 261 -7.31 4.13 -1.92
CA ILE A 261 -7.08 5.25 -2.84
C ILE A 261 -7.85 4.99 -4.14
N GLY A 262 -8.65 5.97 -4.57
CA GLY A 262 -9.39 5.90 -5.85
C GLY A 262 -8.46 5.95 -7.06
N PRO A 263 -8.96 5.58 -8.26
CA PRO A 263 -8.15 5.56 -9.47
C PRO A 263 -7.67 6.97 -9.83
N VAL A 264 -6.37 7.11 -10.04
CA VAL A 264 -5.72 8.36 -10.43
C VAL A 264 -5.70 8.47 -11.96
N ALA A 265 -6.01 9.64 -12.52
CA ALA A 265 -5.96 9.84 -13.97
C ALA A 265 -4.52 9.81 -14.50
N ARG A 266 -4.30 9.21 -15.67
CA ARG A 266 -2.98 9.24 -16.33
C ARG A 266 -2.70 10.61 -16.94
N GLN A 267 -1.45 11.07 -16.82
CA GLN A 267 -1.02 12.35 -17.39
C GLN A 267 -1.07 12.33 -18.93
N VAL A 268 -0.69 11.21 -19.56
CA VAL A 268 -0.73 11.03 -21.03
C VAL A 268 -2.16 11.07 -21.57
N ALA A 269 -3.12 10.51 -20.83
CA ALA A 269 -4.54 10.54 -21.20
C ALA A 269 -5.13 11.95 -21.07
N SER A 270 -4.70 12.71 -20.06
CA SER A 270 -5.15 14.09 -19.82
C SER A 270 -4.69 15.03 -20.94
N ALA A 271 -3.45 14.88 -21.44
CA ALA A 271 -2.93 15.68 -22.56
C ALA A 271 -3.70 15.46 -23.88
N LEU A 272 -4.17 14.22 -24.14
CA LEU A 272 -4.99 13.90 -25.32
C LEU A 272 -6.44 14.40 -25.19
N ALA A 273 -6.97 14.49 -23.97
CA ALA A 273 -8.32 15.01 -23.72
C ALA A 273 -8.41 16.55 -23.82
N THR A 274 -7.30 17.27 -23.59
CA THR A 274 -7.22 18.73 -23.69
C THR A 274 -6.74 19.26 -25.05
N ALA A 275 -6.40 18.39 -26.01
CA ALA A 275 -6.02 18.85 -27.35
C ALA A 275 -7.25 19.46 -28.06
N PRO A 276 -7.21 20.73 -28.52
CA PRO A 276 -8.32 21.30 -29.27
C PRO A 276 -8.53 20.49 -30.54
N ALA A 277 -9.77 20.09 -30.81
CA ALA A 277 -10.13 19.40 -32.04
C ALA A 277 -9.80 20.32 -33.23
N HIS A 278 -8.70 20.04 -33.92
CA HIS A 278 -8.44 20.66 -35.21
C HIS A 278 -9.57 20.25 -36.16
N PRO A 279 -10.25 21.21 -36.84
CA PRO A 279 -11.28 20.87 -37.81
C PRO A 279 -10.63 20.02 -38.90
N ALA A 280 -11.21 18.86 -39.16
CA ALA A 280 -10.71 17.90 -40.14
C ALA A 280 -10.57 18.59 -41.51
N ALA A 281 -9.33 18.83 -41.92
CA ALA A 281 -9.03 19.23 -43.29
C ALA A 281 -9.45 18.09 -44.22
N ALA A 282 -10.30 18.42 -45.19
CA ALA A 282 -10.83 17.49 -46.17
C ALA A 282 -9.69 16.76 -46.91
N ARG A 283 -9.78 15.42 -46.95
CA ARG A 283 -8.84 14.56 -47.69
C ARG A 283 -8.99 14.78 -49.21
N PRO A 284 -7.90 14.99 -49.95
CA PRO A 284 -7.91 14.84 -51.41
C PRO A 284 -7.98 13.35 -51.81
N LYS A 285 -8.70 13.10 -52.92
CA LYS A 285 -8.94 11.81 -53.58
C LYS A 285 -7.63 11.11 -54.02
N PRO A 286 -7.55 9.76 -54.05
CA PRO A 286 -6.30 9.05 -54.34
C PRO A 286 -6.03 8.95 -55.86
N ALA A 287 -4.76 9.10 -56.24
CA ALA A 287 -4.24 8.74 -57.56
C ALA A 287 -3.49 7.39 -57.48
N ALA A 288 -3.56 6.64 -58.59
CA ALA A 288 -3.29 5.21 -58.68
C ALA A 288 -1.81 4.83 -58.92
N SER A 289 -1.49 3.65 -58.38
CA SER A 289 -0.57 2.58 -58.84
C SER A 289 0.88 2.87 -59.23
N SER A 290 1.81 2.23 -58.49
CA SER A 290 2.80 1.31 -59.10
C SER A 290 3.46 0.40 -58.03
N ARG A 291 3.38 -0.91 -58.25
CA ARG A 291 4.23 -2.00 -57.69
C ARG A 291 4.57 -2.91 -58.89
N PRO A 292 5.52 -3.87 -58.84
CA PRO A 292 6.34 -4.32 -57.69
C PRO A 292 7.82 -4.61 -58.04
N LEU A 293 8.68 -4.83 -57.04
CA LEU A 293 9.80 -5.77 -57.19
C LEU A 293 9.96 -6.66 -55.96
N ARG A 294 10.09 -7.96 -56.25
CA ARG A 294 10.35 -9.10 -55.37
C ARG A 294 11.86 -9.23 -55.13
N HIS A 295 12.26 -9.58 -53.91
CA HIS A 295 13.46 -10.39 -53.62
C HIS A 295 13.11 -11.27 -52.41
N GLN A 296 12.75 -12.53 -52.60
CA GLN A 296 13.61 -13.74 -52.63
C GLN A 296 14.35 -14.01 -51.31
N SER A 297 14.08 -15.20 -50.77
CA SER A 297 14.43 -15.69 -49.44
C SER A 297 15.54 -16.77 -49.49
N ARG A 298 16.17 -16.99 -48.31
CA ARG A 298 16.88 -18.20 -47.79
C ARG A 298 18.42 -18.23 -47.92
N PRO A 299 19.15 -19.06 -47.11
CA PRO A 299 18.76 -19.85 -45.93
C PRO A 299 19.68 -19.68 -44.69
N ALA A 300 19.27 -20.38 -43.62
CA ALA A 300 19.89 -20.53 -42.31
C ALA A 300 21.24 -21.28 -42.29
N VAL A 301 22.06 -20.97 -41.27
CA VAL A 301 23.19 -21.80 -40.80
C VAL A 301 22.95 -22.18 -39.34
N ARG A 302 23.21 -23.45 -39.04
CA ARG A 302 23.03 -24.17 -37.78
C ARG A 302 24.41 -24.56 -37.26
N GLN A 303 24.71 -24.30 -35.98
CA GLN A 303 25.76 -24.96 -35.15
C GLN A 303 25.75 -24.27 -33.77
N THR A 304 26.02 -24.85 -32.60
CA THR A 304 26.03 -26.21 -32.03
C THR A 304 26.17 -26.00 -30.52
N ARG A 305 25.56 -26.88 -29.73
CA ARG A 305 25.63 -27.02 -28.27
C ARG A 305 27.07 -26.99 -27.72
N ARG A 306 27.29 -26.32 -26.59
CA ARG A 306 28.23 -26.78 -25.54
C ARG A 306 27.64 -26.57 -24.15
N VAL A 307 27.66 -27.65 -23.39
CA VAL A 307 27.32 -27.77 -21.98
C VAL A 307 28.59 -27.46 -21.17
N ARG A 308 28.48 -26.69 -20.08
CA ARG A 308 29.35 -26.88 -18.90
C ARG A 308 28.75 -26.30 -17.61
N LEU A 309 28.37 -27.25 -16.75
CA LEU A 309 28.58 -27.38 -15.30
C LEU A 309 28.67 -26.12 -14.42
N THR A 310 27.72 -26.07 -13.50
CA THR A 310 27.62 -25.31 -12.25
C THR A 310 28.76 -25.62 -11.26
N PRO A 311 29.08 -24.67 -10.36
CA PRO A 311 29.42 -24.99 -8.97
C PRO A 311 28.33 -24.51 -8.00
N MET A 312 28.11 -25.32 -6.97
CA MET A 312 27.19 -25.13 -5.84
C MET A 312 27.72 -24.15 -4.77
N ALA A 313 26.75 -23.50 -4.10
CA ALA A 313 26.68 -23.14 -2.67
C ALA A 313 27.54 -21.96 -2.13
N PRO A 314 27.13 -21.28 -1.02
CA PRO A 314 26.10 -21.69 -0.06
C PRO A 314 24.92 -20.72 0.18
N GLU A 315 23.77 -21.34 0.41
CA GLU A 315 22.61 -20.82 1.14
C GLU A 315 23.00 -20.60 2.60
N ALA A 316 22.82 -19.38 3.11
CA ALA A 316 22.56 -19.05 4.51
C ALA A 316 22.57 -17.51 4.64
N THR A 317 21.45 -16.86 4.36
CA THR A 317 21.12 -15.46 4.76
C THR A 317 19.73 -15.02 4.27
N ALA A 318 19.10 -15.75 3.34
CA ALA A 318 17.82 -15.38 2.75
C ALA A 318 16.57 -15.55 3.65
N ASP A 319 16.71 -16.10 4.86
CA ASP A 319 15.56 -16.35 5.77
C ASP A 319 15.31 -15.22 6.79
N VAL A 320 16.24 -14.28 6.97
CA VAL A 320 16.08 -13.20 7.96
C VAL A 320 15.34 -12.00 7.35
N ASP A 321 15.57 -11.72 6.07
CA ASP A 321 14.88 -10.64 5.34
C ASP A 321 13.43 -10.99 4.97
N ARG A 322 13.11 -12.29 4.82
CA ARG A 322 11.74 -12.77 4.61
C ARG A 322 10.89 -12.63 5.86
N LEU A 323 11.43 -13.02 7.02
CA LEU A 323 10.76 -12.80 8.30
C LEU A 323 10.61 -11.31 8.67
N ALA A 324 11.53 -10.45 8.23
CA ALA A 324 11.42 -8.99 8.45
C ALA A 324 10.38 -8.31 7.53
N ALA A 325 10.12 -8.87 6.34
CA ALA A 325 9.07 -8.40 5.44
C ALA A 325 7.66 -8.85 5.90
N ASP A 326 7.56 -10.04 6.49
CA ASP A 326 6.35 -10.57 7.13
C ASP A 326 6.04 -9.89 8.48
N ALA A 327 7.00 -9.11 8.98
CA ALA A 327 6.95 -8.29 10.20
C ALA A 327 6.54 -6.83 9.95
N GLY A 328 5.90 -6.52 8.81
CA GLY A 328 5.45 -5.17 8.45
C GLY A 328 4.43 -4.49 9.36
N VAL A 329 3.96 -5.18 10.41
CA VAL A 329 3.17 -4.64 11.54
C VAL A 329 3.84 -4.96 12.90
N LEU A 330 4.95 -5.70 12.89
CA LEU A 330 5.80 -5.94 14.05
C LEU A 330 6.71 -4.73 14.25
N THR A 331 6.13 -3.76 14.97
CA THR A 331 6.81 -2.74 15.79
C THR A 331 8.32 -2.94 15.94
N ALA A 332 9.06 -1.89 15.61
CA ALA A 332 10.45 -1.68 15.92
C ALA A 332 10.79 -1.91 17.41
N VAL A 333 11.09 -3.15 17.80
CA VAL A 333 11.92 -3.50 18.96
C VAL A 333 12.66 -4.80 18.65
N SER A 334 13.79 -4.73 17.95
CA SER A 334 14.84 -5.76 17.97
C SER A 334 16.14 -5.22 17.39
N LEU A 335 16.70 -4.18 18.01
CA LEU A 335 18.13 -3.82 17.90
C LEU A 335 18.50 -2.83 19.02
N ALA A 336 18.31 -3.27 20.27
CA ALA A 336 18.88 -2.62 21.45
C ALA A 336 19.15 -3.64 22.56
N PHE A 337 19.87 -4.73 22.24
CA PHE A 337 20.60 -5.53 23.22
C PHE A 337 21.78 -6.21 22.51
N VAL A 338 22.83 -5.43 22.24
CA VAL A 338 24.19 -5.97 22.14
C VAL A 338 25.02 -5.18 23.14
N ALA A 339 25.81 -5.91 23.93
CA ALA A 339 26.78 -5.46 24.94
C ALA A 339 26.23 -5.21 26.36
N THR A 340 26.01 -6.29 27.12
CA THR A 340 26.58 -6.50 28.46
C THR A 340 26.43 -7.96 28.86
N ASN A 341 27.42 -8.77 28.45
CA ASN A 341 28.13 -9.82 29.21
C ASN A 341 28.86 -10.74 28.22
#